data_AF-A0A7X6PDU6-F1
#
_entry.id   AF-A0A7X6PDU6-F1
#
_cell.length_a   1.000
_cell.length_b   1.000
_cell.length_c   1.000
_cell.angle_alpha   90.00
_cell.angle_beta   90.00
_cell.angle_gamma   90.00
#
_symmetry.space_group_name_H-M   'P 1'
#
loop_
_entity.id
_entity.type
_entity.pdbx_description
1 polymer ?
#
loop_
_entity_poly.entity_id
_entity_poly.type
_entity_poly.pdbx_seq_one_letter_code
_entity_poly.pdbx_strand_id
1 'polypeptide(L)'
;SVVNDIIMPPIGLLLGGVNFTDLKLIMKAATEVDPAVTWNYGNFLQVTIDFLIIAFAVFMLIKGMNALKRKQEETPASPPEPTKEEKLLTEIRDLLKK
;
A
#
# COMPACT_ATOMS: atom_id res chain seq x y z
N SER A 1 10.04 -13.04 -0.89
CA SER A 1 9.51 -11.92 -1.71
C SER A 1 9.12 -10.84 -0.73
N VAL A 2 9.53 -9.59 -0.91
CA VAL A 2 9.35 -8.50 0.09
C VAL A 2 7.91 -8.40 0.59
N VAL A 3 6.94 -8.66 -0.29
CA VAL A 3 5.52 -8.72 0.05
C VAL A 3 5.20 -9.87 1.03
N ASN A 4 5.72 -11.06 0.78
CA ASN A 4 5.58 -12.20 1.69
C ASN A 4 6.32 -12.02 3.01
N ASP A 5 7.47 -11.36 2.99
CA ASP A 5 8.35 -11.32 4.17
C ASP A 5 8.07 -10.10 5.07
N ILE A 6 7.51 -9.01 4.53
CA ILE A 6 7.26 -7.76 5.26
C ILE A 6 5.77 -7.45 5.39
N ILE A 7 4.96 -7.72 4.35
CA ILE A 7 3.54 -7.32 4.33
C ILE A 7 2.64 -8.42 4.92
N MET A 8 2.93 -9.70 4.63
CA MET A 8 2.12 -10.81 5.13
C MET A 8 2.16 -11.02 6.65
N PRO A 9 3.27 -10.84 7.41
CA PRO A 9 3.26 -11.10 8.85
C PRO A 9 2.30 -10.19 9.65
N PRO A 10 2.28 -8.86 9.47
CA PRO A 10 1.29 -8.00 10.12
C PRO A 10 -0.15 -8.31 9.71
N ILE A 11 -0.35 -8.65 8.43
CA ILE A 11 -1.67 -8.93 7.86
C ILE A 11 -2.20 -10.29 8.33
N GLY A 12 -1.37 -11.32 8.36
CA GLY A 12 -1.70 -12.62 8.89
C GLY A 12 -2.04 -12.58 10.38
N LEU A 13 -1.40 -11.67 11.13
CA LEU A 13 -1.72 -11.41 12.54
C LEU A 13 -3.07 -10.71 12.69
N LEU A 14 -3.38 -9.70 11.85
CA LEU A 14 -4.68 -9.02 11.83
C LEU A 14 -5.84 -9.94 11.41
N LEU A 15 -5.58 -10.86 10.47
CA LEU A 15 -6.56 -11.81 9.97
C LEU A 15 -6.62 -13.08 10.83
N GLY A 16 -5.85 -13.19 11.91
CA GLY A 16 -5.93 -14.32 12.84
C GLY A 16 -5.46 -15.66 12.27
N GLY A 17 -4.54 -15.66 11.30
CA GLY A 17 -4.02 -16.88 10.69
C GLY A 17 -5.01 -17.63 9.79
N VAL A 18 -6.00 -16.93 9.24
CA VAL A 18 -6.99 -17.52 8.34
C VAL A 18 -6.31 -18.04 7.07
N ASN A 19 -6.28 -19.37 6.93
CA ASN A 19 -5.84 -20.07 5.74
C ASN A 19 -7.07 -20.68 5.06
N PHE A 20 -7.41 -20.17 3.88
CA PHE A 20 -8.50 -20.70 3.05
C PHE A 20 -8.05 -21.89 2.20
N THR A 21 -6.75 -22.20 2.20
CA THR A 21 -6.12 -23.28 1.43
C THR A 21 -6.71 -24.66 1.73
N ASP A 22 -7.21 -24.89 2.95
CA ASP A 22 -7.82 -26.15 3.38
C ASP A 22 -9.26 -26.35 2.89
N LEU A 23 -9.87 -25.33 2.29
CA LEU A 23 -11.20 -25.44 1.69
C LEU A 23 -11.14 -26.28 0.41
N LYS A 24 -11.56 -27.53 0.53
CA LYS A 24 -11.64 -28.48 -0.56
C LYS A 24 -13.03 -29.10 -0.61
N LEU A 25 -13.65 -29.08 -1.78
CA LEU A 25 -14.90 -29.77 -2.03
C LEU A 25 -14.56 -31.18 -2.50
N ILE A 26 -14.87 -32.19 -1.67
CA ILE A 26 -14.69 -33.59 -2.03
C ILE A 26 -15.84 -33.96 -2.97
N MET A 27 -15.56 -34.02 -4.27
CA MET A 27 -16.57 -34.37 -5.28
C MET A 27 -16.75 -35.89 -5.40
N LYS A 28 -15.71 -36.67 -5.09
CA LYS A 28 -15.78 -38.13 -4.99
C LYS A 28 -14.94 -38.58 -3.81
N ALA A 29 -15.56 -39.29 -2.86
CA ALA A 29 -14.85 -39.87 -1.73
C ALA A 29 -13.80 -40.88 -2.23
N ALA A 30 -12.64 -40.94 -1.56
CA ALA A 30 -11.63 -41.94 -1.88
C ALA A 30 -12.21 -43.35 -1.67
N THR A 31 -12.02 -44.22 -2.64
CA THR A 31 -12.21 -45.67 -2.52
C THR A 31 -10.84 -46.33 -2.40
N GLU A 32 -10.76 -47.58 -1.92
CA GLU A 32 -9.49 -48.30 -1.70
C GLU A 32 -8.55 -48.35 -2.93
N VAL A 33 -9.07 -48.07 -4.13
CA VAL A 33 -8.38 -48.14 -5.42
C VAL A 33 -8.16 -46.76 -6.08
N ASP A 34 -8.93 -45.73 -5.71
CA ASP A 34 -8.91 -44.43 -6.39
C ASP A 34 -8.71 -43.27 -5.39
N PRO A 35 -7.79 -42.32 -5.66
CA PRO A 35 -7.64 -41.12 -4.84
C PRO A 35 -8.90 -40.24 -4.91
N ALA A 36 -9.21 -39.57 -3.80
CA ALA A 36 -10.34 -38.65 -3.73
C ALA A 36 -10.20 -37.52 -4.77
N VAL A 37 -11.20 -37.37 -5.63
CA VAL A 37 -11.29 -36.23 -6.54
C VAL A 37 -11.78 -35.04 -5.72
N THR A 38 -10.83 -34.14 -5.42
CA THR A 38 -11.07 -32.93 -4.63
C THR A 38 -10.93 -31.71 -5.51
N TRP A 39 -11.93 -30.83 -5.47
CA TRP A 39 -11.79 -29.48 -6.01
C TRP A 39 -11.21 -28.59 -4.91
N ASN A 40 -9.93 -28.29 -5.03
CA ASN A 40 -9.20 -27.41 -4.12
C ASN A 40 -9.42 -25.94 -4.48
N TYR A 41 -10.67 -25.46 -4.37
CA TYR A 41 -11.00 -24.05 -4.63
C TYR A 41 -10.46 -23.11 -3.54
N GLY A 42 -10.10 -23.67 -2.38
CA GLY A 42 -9.50 -22.95 -1.27
C GLY A 42 -8.22 -22.21 -1.64
N ASN A 43 -7.36 -22.82 -2.47
CA ASN A 43 -6.14 -22.16 -2.94
C ASN A 43 -6.45 -20.96 -3.88
N PHE A 44 -7.44 -21.11 -4.77
CA PHE A 44 -7.86 -20.01 -5.62
C PHE A 44 -8.45 -18.84 -4.81
N LEU A 45 -9.25 -19.15 -3.80
CA LEU A 45 -9.79 -18.15 -2.88
C LEU A 45 -8.68 -17.49 -2.06
N GLN A 46 -7.72 -18.27 -1.55
CA GLN A 46 -6.56 -17.78 -0.82
C GLN A 46 -5.80 -16.74 -1.65
N VAL A 47 -5.40 -17.10 -2.88
CA VAL A 47 -4.67 -16.20 -3.78
C VAL A 47 -5.48 -14.94 -4.12
N THR A 48 -6.80 -15.07 -4.30
CA THR A 48 -7.69 -13.92 -4.57
C THR A 48 -7.74 -12.95 -3.39
N ILE A 49 -7.87 -13.47 -2.17
CA ILE A 49 -7.87 -12.67 -0.94
C ILE A 49 -6.51 -12.02 -0.72
N ASP A 50 -5.41 -12.77 -0.88
CA ASP A 50 -4.05 -12.25 -0.76
C ASP A 50 -3.83 -11.08 -1.73
N PHE A 51 -4.26 -11.22 -2.99
CA PHE A 51 -4.18 -10.14 -3.98
C PHE A 51 -4.99 -8.90 -3.57
N LEU A 52 -6.23 -9.07 -3.10
CA LEU A 52 -7.07 -7.98 -2.61
C LEU A 52 -6.42 -7.25 -1.44
N ILE A 53 -5.81 -7.99 -0.53
CA ILE A 53 -5.14 -7.41 0.64
C ILE A 53 -3.89 -6.63 0.22
N ILE A 54 -3.06 -7.18 -0.67
CA ILE A 54 -1.88 -6.48 -1.19
C ILE A 54 -2.30 -5.19 -1.90
N ALA A 55 -3.34 -5.25 -2.74
CA ALA A 55 -3.88 -4.08 -3.42
C ALA A 55 -4.38 -3.02 -2.41
N PHE A 56 -5.08 -3.45 -1.35
CA PHE A 56 -5.55 -2.57 -0.29
C PHE A 56 -4.40 -1.95 0.51
N ALA A 57 -3.36 -2.72 0.83
CA ALA A 57 -2.17 -2.23 1.53
C ALA A 57 -1.43 -1.17 0.70
N VAL A 58 -1.21 -1.43 -0.60
CA VAL A 58 -0.60 -0.46 -1.51
C VAL A 58 -1.46 0.80 -1.64
N PHE A 59 -2.79 0.65 -1.73
CA PHE A 59 -3.72 1.77 -1.75
C PHE A 59 -3.62 2.62 -0.48
N MET A 60 -3.58 2.00 0.70
CA MET A 60 -3.38 2.70 1.98
C MET A 60 -2.03 3.43 2.01
N LEU A 61 -0.95 2.81 1.55
CA LEU A 61 0.38 3.43 1.51
C LEU A 61 0.39 4.67 0.61
N ILE A 62 -0.15 4.57 -0.61
CA ILE A 62 -0.25 5.70 -1.54
C ILE A 62 -1.14 6.80 -0.96
N LYS A 63 -2.28 6.44 -0.36
CA LYS A 63 -3.18 7.39 0.29
C LYS A 63 -2.52 8.08 1.48
N GLY A 64 -1.76 7.35 2.28
CA GLY A 64 -1.00 7.88 3.42
C GLY A 64 0.10 8.84 2.96
N MET A 65 0.86 8.48 1.92
CA MET A 65 1.87 9.35 1.33
C MET A 65 1.26 10.63 0.72
N ASN A 66 0.14 10.51 0.01
CA ASN A 66 -0.56 11.68 -0.54
C ASN A 66 -1.17 12.56 0.58
N ALA A 67 -1.69 11.97 1.65
CA ALA A 67 -2.20 12.71 2.80
C ALA A 67 -1.08 13.46 3.54
N LEU A 68 0.10 12.85 3.70
CA LEU A 68 1.27 13.50 4.29
C LEU A 68 1.80 14.63 3.42
N LYS A 69 1.90 14.43 2.09
CA LYS A 69 2.28 15.50 1.15
C LYS A 69 1.32 16.68 1.20
N ARG A 70 0.01 16.39 1.20
CA ARG A 70 -1.03 17.44 1.28
C ARG A 70 -1.01 18.17 2.62
N LYS A 71 -0.71 17.49 3.72
CA LYS A 71 -0.53 18.13 5.04
C LYS A 71 0.74 18.98 5.13
N GLN A 72 1.74 18.69 4.29
CA GLN A 72 2.93 19.53 4.14
C GLN A 72 2.63 20.82 3.34
N GLU A 73 1.73 20.76 2.36
CA GLU A 73 1.22 21.93 1.63
C GLU A 73 0.26 22.82 2.45
N GLU A 74 -0.39 22.27 3.49
CA GLU A 74 -1.26 23.01 4.41
C GLU A 74 -0.51 23.64 5.60
N THR A 75 0.80 23.39 5.76
CA THR A 75 1.64 24.35 6.49
C THR A 75 1.58 25.62 5.64
N PRO A 76 1.03 26.75 6.13
CA PRO A 76 0.92 27.95 5.31
C PRO A 76 2.31 28.20 4.76
N ALA A 77 2.43 28.15 3.43
CA ALA A 77 3.64 28.53 2.76
C ALA A 77 3.98 29.90 3.33
N SER A 78 4.98 29.95 4.23
CA SER A 78 5.65 31.19 4.55
C SER A 78 5.96 31.79 3.19
N PRO A 79 5.54 33.04 2.94
CA PRO A 79 5.65 33.66 1.63
C PRO A 79 7.03 33.33 1.07
N PRO A 80 7.11 32.85 -0.19
CA PRO A 80 8.33 32.30 -0.76
C PRO A 80 9.49 33.20 -0.37
N GLU A 81 10.53 32.64 0.26
CA GLU A 81 11.71 33.43 0.58
C GLU A 81 12.12 34.16 -0.70
N PRO A 82 12.26 35.50 -0.66
CA PRO A 82 12.51 36.25 -1.86
C PRO A 82 13.74 35.66 -2.54
N THR A 83 13.56 35.30 -3.80
CA THR A 83 14.61 34.76 -4.65
C THR A 83 15.81 35.70 -4.62
N LYS A 84 17.01 35.17 -4.86
CA LYS A 84 18.24 35.99 -4.87
C LYS A 84 18.11 37.19 -5.81
N GLU A 85 17.37 37.02 -6.90
CA GLU A 85 17.02 38.08 -7.85
C GLU A 85 16.13 39.15 -7.23
N GLU A 86 15.06 38.78 -6.51
CA GLU A 86 14.21 39.75 -5.80
C GLU A 86 14.98 40.54 -4.72
N LYS A 87 15.93 39.90 -4.03
CA LYS A 87 16.83 40.59 -3.10
C LYS A 87 17.74 41.59 -3.81
N LEU A 88 18.40 41.16 -4.89
CA LEU A 88 19.27 42.03 -5.67
C LEU A 88 18.49 43.20 -6.31
N LEU A 89 17.28 42.96 -6.80
CA LEU A 89 16.42 44.02 -7.34
C LEU A 89 15.96 45.01 -6.25
N THR A 90 15.75 44.53 -5.03
CA THR A 90 15.44 45.40 -3.88
C THR A 90 16.65 46.27 -3.50
N GLU A 91 17.85 45.68 -3.45
CA GLU A 91 19.10 46.40 -3.20
C GLU A 91 19.40 47.44 -4.29
N ILE A 92 19.20 47.09 -5.57
CA ILE A 92 19.36 48.02 -6.70
C ILE A 92 18.36 49.17 -6.61
N ARG A 93 17.09 48.91 -6.26
CA ARG A 93 16.07 49.95 -6.08
C ARG A 93 16.47 50.93 -4.99
N ASP A 94 16.98 50.43 -3.86
CA ASP A 94 17.35 51.26 -2.72
C ASP A 94 18.64 52.06 -3.00
N LEU A 95 19.56 51.54 -3.84
CA LEU A 95 20.71 52.27 -4.35
C LEU A 95 20.33 53.39 -5.33
N LEU A 96 19.32 53.19 -6.16
CA LEU A 96 18.81 54.19 -7.12
C LEU A 96 17.99 55.31 -6.48
N LYS A 97 17.52 55.10 -5.24
CA LYS A 97 16.71 56.06 -4.49
C LYS A 97 17.56 57.06 -3.68
N LYS A 98 18.87 56.82 -3.57
CA LYS A 98 19.88 57.75 -3.07
C LYS A 98 20.41 58.63 -4.20
#